data_AF-A0A3Q4G7I1-F1
#
_entry.id   AF-A0A3Q4G7I1-F1
#
_cell.length_a   1.000
_cell.length_b   1.000
_cell.length_c   1.000
_cell.angle_alpha   90.00
_cell.angle_beta   90.00
_cell.angle_gamma   90.00
#
_symmetry.space_group_name_H-M   'P 1'
#
loop_
_entity.id
_entity.type
_entity.pdbx_description
1 polymer ?
#
loop_
_entity_poly.entity_id
_entity_poly.type
_entity_poly.pdbx_seq_one_letter_code
_entity_poly.pdbx_strand_id
1 'polypeptide(L)'
;VHRTITFLQRFAWWTSLAKDRSLPAPEPFSGEFDKCIGFLTQITLQFRQLQRTYETDGAKIAFMVQLLRGQALNWAQAVLRTAPDISYEDFLTKCKCF
;
A
#
# COMPACT_ATOMS: atom_id res chain seq x y z
N VAL A 1 27.69 1.38 2.46
CA VAL A 1 26.74 1.58 1.33
C VAL A 1 25.36 1.19 1.80
N HIS A 2 24.47 2.17 1.83
CA HIS A 2 23.25 2.27 2.62
C HIS A 2 22.05 1.57 1.93
N ARG A 3 21.86 0.26 2.10
CA ARG A 3 20.74 -0.47 1.45
C ARG A 3 20.07 -1.54 2.32
N THR A 4 19.69 -1.19 3.55
CA THR A 4 18.66 -1.97 4.25
C THR A 4 17.93 -1.11 5.26
N ILE A 5 17.07 -0.22 4.78
CA ILE A 5 16.07 0.42 5.65
C ILE A 5 14.96 -0.61 5.81
N THR A 6 14.96 -1.31 6.94
CA THR A 6 13.93 -2.27 7.32
C THR A 6 12.57 -1.55 7.38
N PHE A 7 11.58 -2.18 6.74
CA PHE A 7 10.19 -1.74 6.56
C PHE A 7 9.58 -0.99 7.77
N LEU A 8 9.93 -1.41 8.99
CA LEU A 8 9.46 -0.84 10.26
C LEU A 8 9.96 0.60 10.53
N GLN A 9 11.21 0.92 10.20
CA GLN A 9 11.74 2.28 10.44
C GLN A 9 11.11 3.31 9.50
N ARG A 10 10.74 2.91 8.27
CA ARG A 10 10.05 3.77 7.32
C ARG A 10 8.58 4.01 7.71
N PHE A 11 7.97 3.04 8.41
CA PHE A 11 6.62 3.11 8.97
C PHE A 11 6.47 4.14 10.11
N ALA A 12 7.46 4.24 10.99
CA ALA A 12 7.43 5.22 12.08
C ALA A 12 7.58 6.67 11.59
N TRP A 13 8.33 6.89 10.52
CA TRP A 13 8.45 8.21 9.89
C TRP A 13 7.20 8.56 9.05
N TRP A 14 6.52 7.55 8.51
CA TRP A 14 5.25 7.66 7.77
C TRP A 14 4.15 8.31 8.60
N THR A 15 3.93 7.83 9.83
CA THR A 15 2.88 8.33 10.71
C THR A 15 3.06 9.80 11.10
N SER A 16 4.29 10.31 11.06
CA SER A 16 4.60 11.70 11.43
C SER A 16 4.37 12.69 10.29
N LEU A 17 4.49 12.28 9.03
CA LEU A 17 4.34 13.15 7.84
C LEU A 17 2.87 13.28 7.38
N ALA A 18 2.02 12.30 7.69
CA ALA A 18 0.61 12.30 7.30
C ALA A 18 -0.26 13.33 8.05
N LYS A 19 0.28 13.97 9.11
CA LYS A 19 -0.48 14.85 10.00
C LYS A 19 -0.82 16.23 9.40
N ASP A 20 -0.19 16.64 8.29
CA ASP A 20 -0.26 18.05 7.83
C ASP A 20 -1.24 18.31 6.65
N ARG A 21 -1.81 17.28 6.01
CA ARG A 21 -2.84 17.45 4.96
C ARG A 21 -3.84 16.28 5.02
N SER A 22 -4.78 16.38 5.94
CA SER A 22 -5.64 15.28 6.36
C SER A 22 -6.73 14.93 5.33
N LEU A 23 -6.36 14.17 4.28
CA LEU A 23 -7.31 13.18 3.78
C LEU A 23 -7.67 12.22 4.91
N PRO A 24 -8.93 11.79 5.04
CA PRO A 24 -9.28 10.75 6.00
C PRO A 24 -8.35 9.55 5.79
N ALA A 25 -7.80 9.02 6.88
CA ALA A 25 -6.95 7.84 6.81
C ALA A 25 -7.73 6.72 6.09
N PRO A 26 -7.17 6.10 5.04
CA PRO A 26 -7.88 5.03 4.36
C PRO A 26 -8.22 3.89 5.33
N GLU A 27 -9.39 3.31 5.16
CA GLU A 27 -9.84 2.24 6.03
C GLU A 27 -9.05 0.94 5.76
N PRO A 28 -8.79 0.12 6.80
CA PRO A 28 -8.23 -1.20 6.59
C PRO A 28 -9.13 -2.07 5.71
N PHE A 29 -8.54 -2.82 4.79
CA PHE A 29 -9.23 -3.65 3.81
C PHE A 29 -8.94 -5.13 4.02
N SER A 30 -9.96 -5.95 4.28
CA SER A 30 -9.79 -7.38 4.54
C SER A 30 -9.98 -8.25 3.31
N GLY A 31 -10.49 -7.65 2.22
CA GLY A 31 -10.71 -8.31 0.93
C GLY A 31 -12.13 -8.20 0.40
N GLU A 32 -13.03 -7.49 1.09
CA GLU A 32 -14.46 -7.50 0.77
C GLU A 32 -14.77 -6.92 -0.62
N PHE A 33 -15.48 -7.70 -1.44
CA PHE A 33 -15.77 -7.36 -2.84
C PHE A 33 -16.48 -6.01 -3.01
N ASP A 34 -17.47 -5.73 -2.16
CA ASP A 34 -18.28 -4.50 -2.16
C ASP A 34 -17.46 -3.25 -1.79
N LYS A 35 -16.36 -3.41 -1.04
CA LYS A 35 -15.48 -2.31 -0.62
C LYS A 35 -14.27 -2.12 -1.53
N CYS A 36 -13.97 -3.08 -2.41
CA CYS A 36 -12.75 -3.10 -3.20
C CYS A 36 -12.56 -1.85 -4.08
N ILE A 37 -13.62 -1.43 -4.78
CA ILE A 37 -13.59 -0.23 -5.64
C ILE A 37 -13.35 1.04 -4.80
N GLY A 38 -14.02 1.15 -3.65
CA GLY A 38 -13.83 2.27 -2.72
C GLY A 38 -12.41 2.35 -2.19
N PHE A 39 -11.85 1.21 -1.77
CA PHE A 39 -10.48 1.08 -1.31
C PHE A 39 -9.45 1.51 -2.35
N LEU A 40 -9.54 0.98 -3.57
CA LEU A 40 -8.63 1.33 -4.67
C LEU A 40 -8.73 2.81 -5.05
N THR A 41 -9.94 3.38 -4.98
CA THR A 41 -10.18 4.81 -5.24
C THR A 41 -9.46 5.67 -4.21
N GLN A 42 -9.57 5.35 -2.91
CA GLN A 42 -8.90 6.09 -1.84
C GLN A 42 -7.37 6.04 -1.98
N ILE A 43 -6.80 4.86 -2.28
CA ILE A 43 -5.36 4.71 -2.53
C ILE A 43 -4.91 5.56 -3.72
N THR A 44 -5.64 5.52 -4.82
CA THR A 44 -5.33 6.28 -6.03
C THR A 44 -5.32 7.79 -5.75
N LEU A 45 -6.29 8.29 -5.00
CA LEU A 45 -6.34 9.70 -4.59
C LEU A 45 -5.16 10.08 -3.69
N GLN A 46 -4.79 9.22 -2.73
CA GLN A 46 -3.64 9.45 -1.87
C GLN A 46 -2.34 9.59 -2.68
N PHE A 47 -2.13 8.73 -3.67
CA PHE A 47 -0.94 8.78 -4.54
C PHE A 47 -0.92 10.02 -5.42
N ARG A 48 -2.08 10.44 -5.93
CA ARG A 48 -2.21 11.68 -6.71
C ARG A 48 -1.93 12.93 -5.88
N GLN A 49 -2.28 12.93 -4.60
CA GLN A 49 -2.03 14.08 -3.72
C GLN A 49 -0.59 14.13 -3.20
N LEU A 50 0.02 12.97 -2.94
CA LEU A 50 1.37 12.87 -2.39
C LEU A 50 2.34 12.22 -3.38
N GLN A 51 2.35 12.69 -4.63
CA GLN A 51 3.12 12.08 -5.72
C GLN A 51 4.60 11.91 -5.36
N ARG A 52 5.19 12.91 -4.72
CA ARG A 52 6.60 12.89 -4.27
C ARG A 52 6.89 11.84 -3.21
N THR A 53 5.89 11.50 -2.40
CA THR A 53 6.03 10.50 -1.33
C THR A 53 5.94 9.08 -1.90
N TYR A 54 5.17 8.90 -2.97
CA TYR A 54 4.91 7.60 -3.60
C TYR A 54 5.45 7.53 -5.04
N GLU A 55 6.68 7.98 -5.23
CA GLU A 55 7.33 7.97 -6.55
C GLU A 55 7.72 6.56 -7.01
N THR A 56 7.93 5.64 -6.06
CA THR A 56 8.41 4.28 -6.35
C THR A 56 7.33 3.23 -6.15
N ASP A 57 7.39 2.15 -6.92
CA ASP A 57 6.48 1.01 -6.77
C ASP A 57 6.53 0.42 -5.35
N GLY A 58 7.72 0.28 -4.78
CA GLY A 58 7.88 -0.19 -3.40
C GLY A 58 7.18 0.72 -2.37
N ALA A 59 7.17 2.05 -2.57
CA ALA A 59 6.44 2.96 -1.69
C ALA A 59 4.92 2.80 -1.83
N LYS A 60 4.41 2.65 -3.05
CA LYS A 60 2.98 2.42 -3.31
C LYS A 60 2.51 1.08 -2.76
N ILE A 61 3.27 0.02 -3.01
CA ILE A 61 2.97 -1.33 -2.51
C ILE A 61 3.01 -1.36 -0.99
N ALA A 62 4.03 -0.77 -0.36
CA ALA A 62 4.10 -0.70 1.11
C ALA A 62 2.87 0.01 1.71
N PHE A 63 2.42 1.09 1.09
CA PHE A 63 1.22 1.82 1.52
C PHE A 63 -0.07 1.01 1.33
N MET A 64 -0.19 0.24 0.25
CA MET A 64 -1.34 -0.63 0.08
C MET A 64 -1.32 -1.74 1.14
N VAL A 65 -0.18 -2.42 1.31
CA VAL A 65 0.00 -3.55 2.25
C VAL A 65 -0.29 -3.14 3.70
N GLN A 66 0.10 -1.95 4.14
CA GLN A 66 -0.19 -1.51 5.51
C GLN A 66 -1.67 -1.36 5.82
N LEU A 67 -2.51 -1.20 4.78
CA LEU A 67 -3.95 -1.11 4.91
C LEU A 67 -4.62 -2.48 4.79
N LEU A 68 -3.92 -3.51 4.29
CA LEU A 68 -4.51 -4.84 4.15
C LEU A 68 -4.62 -5.56 5.49
N ARG A 69 -5.67 -6.37 5.64
CA ARG A 69 -5.95 -7.22 6.79
C ARG A 69 -6.35 -8.61 6.31
N GLY A 70 -6.36 -9.58 7.23
CA GLY A 70 -6.88 -10.93 6.98
C GLY A 70 -6.38 -11.57 5.68
N GLN A 71 -7.31 -12.06 4.87
CA GLN A 71 -7.02 -12.75 3.62
C GLN A 71 -6.31 -11.86 2.59
N ALA A 72 -6.68 -10.58 2.50
CA ALA A 72 -6.00 -9.65 1.60
C ALA A 72 -4.51 -9.47 1.97
N LEU A 73 -4.19 -9.38 3.26
CA LEU A 73 -2.79 -9.29 3.70
C LEU A 73 -2.02 -10.59 3.40
N ASN A 74 -2.64 -11.75 3.66
CA ASN A 74 -2.04 -13.05 3.36
C ASN A 74 -1.71 -13.20 1.87
N TRP A 75 -2.63 -12.79 0.99
CA TRP A 75 -2.40 -12.77 -0.46
C TRP A 75 -1.22 -11.86 -0.82
N ALA A 76 -1.19 -10.63 -0.31
CA ALA A 76 -0.13 -9.68 -0.65
C ALA A 76 1.24 -10.21 -0.25
N GLN A 77 1.34 -10.83 0.94
CA GLN A 77 2.56 -11.50 1.38
C GLN A 77 2.95 -12.67 0.48
N ALA A 78 1.99 -13.46 -0.01
CA ALA A 78 2.28 -14.54 -0.95
C ALA A 78 2.82 -14.01 -2.28
N VAL A 79 2.19 -12.98 -2.85
CA VAL A 79 2.65 -12.33 -4.09
C VAL A 79 4.07 -11.80 -3.94
N LEU A 80 4.36 -11.08 -2.85
CA LEU A 80 5.66 -10.47 -2.61
C LEU A 80 6.77 -11.50 -2.32
N ARG A 81 6.44 -12.67 -1.76
CA ARG A 81 7.41 -13.77 -1.62
C ARG A 81 7.81 -14.35 -2.97
N THR A 82 6.87 -14.41 -3.91
CA THR A 82 7.13 -14.95 -5.26
C THR A 82 7.76 -13.91 -6.18
N ALA A 83 7.41 -12.64 -6.03
CA ALA A 83 7.88 -11.54 -6.87
C ALA A 83 8.22 -10.31 -6.01
N PRO A 84 9.43 -10.27 -5.40
CA PRO A 84 9.82 -9.19 -4.48
C PRO A 84 9.98 -7.83 -5.18
N ASP A 85 10.34 -7.83 -6.47
CA ASP A 85 10.55 -6.62 -7.28
C ASP A 85 9.37 -6.33 -8.23
N ILE A 86 8.17 -6.80 -7.88
CA ILE A 86 6.96 -6.58 -8.70
C ILE A 86 6.64 -5.08 -8.82
N SER A 87 6.24 -4.64 -10.01
CA SER A 87 5.77 -3.28 -10.23
C SER A 87 4.44 -3.06 -9.50
N TYR A 88 4.10 -1.79 -9.19
CA TYR A 88 2.80 -1.51 -8.56
C TYR A 88 1.64 -1.88 -9.49
N GLU A 89 1.81 -1.69 -10.79
CA GLU A 89 0.81 -2.05 -11.80
C GLU A 89 0.57 -3.58 -11.83
N ASP A 90 1.62 -4.38 -11.88
CA ASP A 90 1.50 -5.85 -11.85
C ASP A 90 0.96 -6.36 -10.51
N PHE A 91 1.27 -5.67 -9.41
CA PHE A 91 0.70 -5.98 -8.10
C PHE A 91 -0.82 -5.76 -8.10
N LEU A 92 -1.29 -4.67 -8.71
CA LEU A 92 -2.72 -4.38 -8.84
C LEU A 92 -3.44 -5.37 -9.76
N THR A 93 -2.87 -5.75 -10.90
CA THR A 93 -3.53 -6.71 -11.81
C THR A 93 -3.73 -8.08 -11.16
N LYS A 94 -2.84 -8.45 -10.22
CA LYS A 94 -2.97 -9.66 -9.40
C LYS A 94 -3.96 -9.52 -8.25
N CYS A 95 -4.35 -8.29 -7.89
CA CYS A 95 -5.30 -8.03 -6.82
C CYS A 95 -6.70 -8.43 -7.28
N LYS A 96 -7.11 -9.64 -6.92
CA LYS A 96 -8.48 -10.10 -7.06
C LYS A 96 -9.20 -9.63 -5.80
N CYS A 97 -10.21 -8.76 -5.92
CA CYS A 97 -11.15 -8.55 -4.83
C CYS A 97 -11.61 -9.95 -4.35
N PHE A 98 -11.36 -10.28 -3.08
CA PHE A 98 -11.38 -11.66 -2.57
C PHE A 98 -12.80 -12.19 -2.35
#